data_AF-A0A518A8Z6-F1
#
_entry.id   AF-A0A518A8Z6-F1
#
_cell.length_a   1.000
_cell.length_b   1.000
_cell.length_c   1.000
_cell.angle_alpha   90.00
_cell.angle_beta   90.00
_cell.angle_gamma   90.00
#
_symmetry.space_group_name_H-M   'P 1'
#
loop_
_entity.id
_entity.type
_entity.pdbx_description
1 polymer ?
#
loop_
_entity_poly.entity_id
_entity_poly.type
_entity_poly.pdbx_seq_one_letter_code
_entity_poly.pdbx_strand_id
1 'polypeptide(L)'
;MILKTTMNTTQTPDNQTEWRIDFAALPGPERSKLAYAHDVVQPAATKDLAAVVYSAIELRMGSYGGYFALFEGPPEAPRVLWCPHLLPCDGGLNSLQWLDGDRYVVANGYMYDGKKYLAYPFLFVDVEQQQVAYFQMMNSYIAVIESTAAGWIIREREKDTRFPSRDGERIDPQALYWLPWSQIDELKAHYWEEVKGPEKPGWFRRLLDTIFGNRD
;
A
#
# COMPACT_ATOMS: atom_id res chain seq x y z
N MET A 1 41.77 30.02 5.62
CA MET A 1 40.75 29.58 6.59
C MET A 1 39.61 28.98 5.76
N ILE A 2 39.58 27.66 5.59
CA ILE A 2 38.59 26.97 4.74
C ILE A 2 37.67 26.21 5.69
N LEU A 3 36.42 26.64 5.75
CA LEU A 3 35.34 26.01 6.52
C LEU A 3 35.06 24.63 5.90
N LYS A 4 35.40 23.57 6.63
CA LYS A 4 34.91 22.22 6.36
C LYS A 4 33.45 22.16 6.82
N THR A 5 32.52 22.20 5.88
CA THR A 5 31.11 21.89 6.11
C THR A 5 31.01 20.38 6.35
N THR A 6 30.94 19.98 7.61
CA THR A 6 30.66 18.60 8.01
C THR A 6 29.21 18.29 7.63
N MET A 7 29.00 17.40 6.67
CA MET A 7 27.67 16.82 6.44
C MET A 7 27.34 15.94 7.64
N ASN A 8 26.36 16.36 8.44
CA ASN A 8 25.74 15.49 9.44
C ASN A 8 24.92 14.44 8.69
N THR A 9 25.49 13.25 8.52
CA THR A 9 24.72 12.05 8.19
C THR A 9 23.90 11.72 9.42
N THR A 10 22.60 11.99 9.39
CA THR A 10 21.67 11.53 10.41
C THR A 10 21.71 10.01 10.40
N GLN A 11 22.38 9.41 11.39
CA GLN A 11 22.37 7.97 11.62
C GLN A 11 20.92 7.54 11.87
N THR A 12 20.42 6.63 11.05
CA THR A 12 19.21 5.85 11.34
C THR A 12 19.47 5.12 12.66
N PRO A 13 18.60 5.21 13.68
CA PRO A 13 18.83 4.50 14.93
C PRO A 13 18.82 2.98 14.69
N ASP A 14 19.95 2.35 15.00
CA ASP A 14 20.34 0.95 14.79
C ASP A 14 19.57 -0.06 15.69
N ASN A 15 18.35 0.26 16.12
CA ASN A 15 17.67 -0.48 17.19
C ASN A 15 16.15 -0.66 16.97
N GLN A 16 15.70 -0.74 15.71
CA GLN A 16 14.35 -1.25 15.46
C GLN A 16 14.37 -2.77 15.57
N THR A 17 13.75 -3.30 16.63
CA THR A 17 13.53 -4.74 16.80
C THR A 17 12.78 -5.29 15.59
N GLU A 18 13.33 -6.32 14.97
CA GLU A 18 12.72 -6.99 13.83
C GLU A 18 11.37 -7.63 14.21
N TRP A 19 10.34 -7.39 13.40
CA TRP A 19 9.00 -7.95 13.61
C TRP A 19 8.96 -9.43 13.22
N ARG A 20 8.71 -10.31 14.20
CA ARG A 20 8.68 -11.77 14.07
C ARG A 20 7.31 -12.27 13.59
N ILE A 21 6.97 -11.95 12.35
CA ILE A 21 5.71 -12.35 11.74
C ILE A 21 5.82 -13.77 11.16
N ASP A 22 4.89 -14.65 11.52
CA ASP A 22 4.73 -15.94 10.83
C ASP A 22 3.97 -15.76 9.52
N PHE A 23 4.73 -15.42 8.50
CA PHE A 23 4.21 -15.19 7.17
C PHE A 23 3.63 -16.44 6.48
N ALA A 24 3.99 -17.64 6.92
CA ALA A 24 3.47 -18.88 6.34
C ALA A 24 2.03 -19.17 6.79
N ALA A 25 1.61 -18.57 7.91
CA ALA A 25 0.25 -18.67 8.42
C ALA A 25 -0.74 -17.69 7.75
N LEU A 26 -0.25 -16.72 6.99
CA LEU A 26 -1.10 -15.75 6.29
C LEU A 26 -1.76 -16.35 5.05
N PRO A 27 -2.97 -15.89 4.67
CA PRO A 27 -3.65 -16.37 3.48
C PRO A 27 -2.86 -16.01 2.23
N GLY A 28 -2.67 -16.96 1.31
CA GLY A 28 -1.84 -16.71 0.15
C GLY A 28 -1.47 -17.99 -0.59
N PRO A 29 -1.00 -17.87 -1.84
CA PRO A 29 -0.33 -18.98 -2.50
C PRO A 29 0.93 -19.37 -1.71
N GLU A 30 1.27 -20.66 -1.73
CA GLU A 30 2.51 -21.14 -1.13
C GLU A 30 3.71 -20.40 -1.73
N ARG A 31 4.53 -19.77 -0.87
CA ARG A 31 5.67 -18.96 -1.30
C ARG A 31 6.69 -19.74 -2.14
N SER A 32 6.81 -21.04 -1.92
CA SER A 32 7.65 -21.95 -2.71
C SER A 32 7.22 -22.05 -4.18
N LYS A 33 5.96 -21.68 -4.49
CA LYS A 33 5.39 -21.65 -5.85
C LYS A 33 5.44 -20.24 -6.47
N LEU A 34 5.97 -19.26 -5.76
CA LEU A 34 6.08 -17.88 -6.20
C LEU A 34 7.52 -17.56 -6.61
N ALA A 35 7.66 -16.61 -7.54
CA ALA A 35 8.90 -15.85 -7.69
C ALA A 35 9.02 -14.84 -6.54
N TYR A 36 9.05 -15.35 -5.31
CA TYR A 36 9.09 -14.56 -4.09
C TYR A 36 10.31 -13.65 -4.10
N ALA A 37 10.09 -12.36 -3.84
CA ALA A 37 11.14 -11.36 -3.71
C ALA A 37 11.37 -11.05 -2.23
N HIS A 38 10.36 -10.50 -1.55
CA HIS A 38 10.48 -10.02 -0.17
C HIS A 38 9.12 -9.79 0.50
N ASP A 39 9.16 -9.40 1.77
CA ASP A 39 8.06 -8.81 2.52
C ASP A 39 8.42 -7.37 2.87
N VAL A 40 7.43 -6.49 2.94
CA VAL A 40 7.59 -5.10 3.39
C VAL A 40 6.90 -4.97 4.74
N VAL A 41 7.65 -4.57 5.75
CA VAL A 41 7.12 -4.27 7.09
C VAL A 41 7.41 -2.81 7.39
N GLN A 42 6.37 -2.04 7.66
CA GLN A 42 6.45 -0.64 8.04
C GLN A 42 5.85 -0.47 9.45
N PRO A 43 6.70 -0.44 10.50
CA PRO A 43 6.25 -0.17 11.86
C PRO A 43 5.66 1.23 11.97
N ALA A 44 4.66 1.37 12.83
CA ALA A 44 4.20 2.65 13.36
C ALA A 44 5.31 3.29 14.21
N ALA A 45 5.28 4.63 14.34
CA ALA A 45 6.34 5.35 15.04
C ALA A 45 6.19 5.30 16.56
N THR A 46 4.95 5.25 17.06
CA THR A 46 4.60 5.44 18.47
C THR A 46 3.72 4.33 19.06
N LYS A 47 3.05 3.56 18.21
CA LYS A 47 2.21 2.44 18.61
C LYS A 47 2.88 1.11 18.24
N ASP A 48 2.56 0.07 19.00
CA ASP A 48 2.92 -1.33 18.67
C ASP A 48 2.03 -1.84 17.52
N LEU A 49 2.21 -1.24 16.34
CA LEU A 49 1.50 -1.54 15.11
C LEU A 49 2.51 -1.70 13.97
N ALA A 50 2.19 -2.57 13.01
CA ALA A 50 2.91 -2.65 11.75
C ALA A 50 1.96 -2.84 10.57
N ALA A 51 2.20 -2.07 9.51
CA ALA A 51 1.61 -2.30 8.22
C ALA A 51 2.53 -3.20 7.40
N VAL A 52 1.94 -4.14 6.67
CA VAL A 52 2.69 -5.19 6.00
C VAL A 52 2.16 -5.40 4.59
N VAL A 53 3.07 -5.50 3.62
CA VAL A 53 2.78 -6.12 2.33
C VAL A 53 3.60 -7.41 2.24
N TYR A 54 2.92 -8.55 2.27
CA TYR A 54 3.56 -9.87 2.33
C TYR A 54 3.48 -10.63 1.00
N SER A 55 4.38 -11.59 0.84
CA SER A 55 4.54 -12.43 -0.36
C SER A 55 4.72 -11.59 -1.62
N ALA A 56 5.51 -10.52 -1.54
CA ALA A 56 5.74 -9.66 -2.69
C ALA A 56 6.54 -10.44 -3.75
N ILE A 57 6.07 -10.37 -4.99
CA ILE A 57 6.75 -10.90 -6.17
C ILE A 57 7.08 -9.76 -7.12
N GLU A 58 8.16 -9.92 -7.89
CA GLU A 58 8.46 -8.99 -8.96
C GLU A 58 7.57 -9.30 -10.18
N LEU A 59 6.68 -8.36 -10.51
CA LEU A 59 5.76 -8.47 -11.66
C LEU A 59 6.47 -8.13 -12.98
N ARG A 60 7.40 -7.18 -12.90
CA ARG A 60 8.32 -6.72 -13.97
C ARG A 60 9.43 -5.92 -13.30
N MET A 61 10.53 -5.67 -14.03
CA MET A 61 11.69 -4.95 -13.52
C MET A 61 11.29 -3.69 -12.71
N GLY A 62 11.53 -3.74 -11.39
CA GLY A 62 11.26 -2.64 -10.47
C GLY A 62 9.79 -2.43 -10.07
N SER A 63 8.90 -3.39 -10.31
CA SER A 63 7.49 -3.34 -9.93
C SER A 63 7.11 -4.62 -9.19
N TYR A 64 6.59 -4.44 -7.97
CA TYR A 64 6.31 -5.53 -7.05
C TYR A 64 4.84 -5.55 -6.67
N GLY A 65 4.29 -6.73 -6.44
CA GLY A 65 2.92 -6.87 -5.94
C GLY A 65 2.86 -7.94 -4.87
N GLY A 66 2.11 -7.68 -3.81
CA GLY A 66 1.89 -8.60 -2.70
C GLY A 66 0.53 -8.34 -2.06
N TYR A 67 0.36 -8.82 -0.83
CA TYR A 67 -0.92 -8.75 -0.12
C TYR A 67 -0.81 -7.93 1.17
N PHE A 68 -1.83 -7.16 1.49
CA PHE A 68 -1.82 -6.28 2.65
C PHE A 68 -2.26 -6.98 3.95
N ALA A 69 -1.63 -6.62 5.07
CA ALA A 69 -2.07 -6.95 6.41
C ALA A 69 -1.64 -5.87 7.43
N LEU A 70 -2.36 -5.81 8.54
CA LEU A 70 -2.02 -5.04 9.74
C LEU A 70 -1.75 -5.99 10.91
N PHE A 71 -0.75 -5.64 11.70
CA PHE A 71 -0.39 -6.33 12.93
C PHE A 71 -0.41 -5.37 14.12
N GLU A 72 -0.70 -5.93 15.30
CA GLU A 72 -0.64 -5.24 16.59
C GLU A 72 0.18 -6.04 17.60
N GLY A 73 0.63 -5.35 18.66
CA GLY A 73 1.42 -5.95 19.73
C GLY A 73 2.91 -5.88 19.45
N PRO A 74 3.72 -6.40 20.39
CA PRO A 74 5.15 -6.15 20.37
C PRO A 74 5.84 -6.93 19.23
N PRO A 75 6.96 -6.43 18.66
CA PRO A 75 7.62 -7.03 17.50
C PRO A 75 8.01 -8.50 17.66
N GLU A 76 8.28 -8.96 18.88
CA GLU A 76 8.63 -10.35 19.17
C GLU A 76 7.44 -11.33 19.18
N ALA A 77 6.22 -10.82 19.31
CA ALA A 77 4.98 -11.60 19.37
C ALA A 77 3.80 -10.86 18.70
N PRO A 78 3.92 -10.48 17.42
CA PRO A 78 2.89 -9.71 16.73
C PRO A 78 1.65 -10.57 16.48
N ARG A 79 0.47 -9.95 16.55
CA ARG A 79 -0.82 -10.57 16.27
C ARG A 79 -1.47 -9.89 15.07
N VAL A 80 -2.17 -10.65 14.24
CA VAL A 80 -2.93 -10.09 13.11
C VAL A 80 -4.04 -9.20 13.66
N LEU A 81 -4.01 -7.92 13.31
CA LEU A 81 -5.07 -6.97 13.59
C LEU A 81 -6.12 -7.01 12.46
N TRP A 82 -5.65 -6.98 11.21
CA TRP A 82 -6.50 -7.07 10.03
C TRP A 82 -5.76 -7.73 8.88
N CYS A 83 -6.35 -8.77 8.29
CA CYS A 83 -5.80 -9.46 7.12
C CYS A 83 -6.94 -9.75 6.15
N PRO A 84 -7.31 -8.78 5.28
CA PRO A 84 -8.32 -9.01 4.26
C PRO A 84 -7.84 -10.08 3.29
N HIS A 85 -8.75 -10.94 2.83
CA HIS A 85 -8.38 -12.05 1.96
C HIS A 85 -7.76 -11.53 0.66
N LEU A 86 -6.47 -11.82 0.48
CA LEU A 86 -5.68 -11.53 -0.73
C LEU A 86 -5.84 -10.10 -1.25
N LEU A 87 -5.92 -9.08 -0.37
CA LEU A 87 -6.01 -7.68 -0.79
C LEU A 87 -4.69 -7.23 -1.44
N PRO A 88 -4.65 -6.99 -2.76
CA PRO A 88 -3.40 -6.79 -3.44
C PRO A 88 -2.94 -5.34 -3.36
N CYS A 89 -1.66 -5.14 -3.04
CA CYS A 89 -1.00 -3.85 -2.88
C CYS A 89 0.40 -3.88 -3.50
N ASP A 90 0.98 -2.70 -3.69
CA ASP A 90 2.38 -2.55 -4.07
C ASP A 90 3.30 -3.23 -3.07
N GLY A 91 4.24 -4.02 -3.58
CA GLY A 91 5.29 -4.63 -2.78
C GLY A 91 6.58 -3.80 -2.73
N GLY A 92 6.61 -2.58 -3.25
CA GLY A 92 7.80 -1.73 -3.23
C GLY A 92 8.26 -1.41 -1.81
N LEU A 93 9.57 -1.22 -1.60
CA LEU A 93 10.15 -0.99 -0.26
C LEU A 93 9.62 0.26 0.46
N ASN A 94 9.01 1.20 -0.25
CA ASN A 94 8.44 2.44 0.29
C ASN A 94 6.94 2.58 -0.05
N SER A 95 6.24 1.45 -0.17
CA SER A 95 4.82 1.35 -0.57
C SER A 95 3.83 1.67 0.55
N LEU A 96 4.31 1.74 1.79
CA LEU A 96 3.52 1.92 2.99
C LEU A 96 3.91 3.21 3.70
N GLN A 97 2.91 3.91 4.22
CA GLN A 97 3.11 5.14 4.95
C GLN A 97 2.13 5.26 6.11
N TRP A 98 2.63 5.62 7.30
CA TRP A 98 1.78 6.04 8.42
C TRP A 98 1.53 7.54 8.37
N LEU A 99 0.29 7.94 8.69
CA LEU A 99 -0.14 9.34 8.81
C LEU A 99 -0.79 9.60 10.18
N ASP A 100 -0.78 10.87 10.57
CA ASP A 100 -1.51 11.40 11.73
C ASP A 100 -1.24 10.65 13.05
N GLY A 101 0.05 10.45 13.37
CA GLY A 101 0.45 9.82 14.64
C GLY A 101 0.05 8.35 14.73
N ASP A 102 0.19 7.61 13.64
CA ASP A 102 -0.12 6.18 13.50
C ASP A 102 -1.62 5.83 13.49
N ARG A 103 -2.50 6.78 13.15
CA ARG A 103 -3.93 6.50 12.97
C ARG A 103 -4.21 5.88 11.60
N TYR A 104 -3.62 6.43 10.55
CA TYR A 104 -3.89 5.98 9.19
C TYR A 104 -2.68 5.31 8.58
N VAL A 105 -2.93 4.25 7.82
CA VAL A 105 -1.97 3.68 6.89
C VAL A 105 -2.40 4.00 5.48
N VAL A 106 -1.47 4.47 4.66
CA VAL A 106 -1.62 4.58 3.22
C VAL A 106 -0.81 3.47 2.57
N ALA A 107 -1.47 2.69 1.72
CA ALA A 107 -0.85 1.75 0.82
C ALA A 107 -1.18 2.13 -0.63
N ASN A 108 -0.33 1.72 -1.56
CA ASN A 108 -0.67 1.76 -2.98
C ASN A 108 -1.47 0.50 -3.33
N GLY A 109 -2.78 0.63 -3.50
CA GLY A 109 -3.65 -0.46 -3.86
C GLY A 109 -3.37 -0.96 -5.28
N TYR A 110 -3.63 -2.24 -5.51
CA TYR A 110 -3.61 -2.83 -6.84
C TYR A 110 -5.05 -3.19 -7.21
N MET A 111 -5.63 -2.57 -8.24
CA MET A 111 -7.01 -2.84 -8.62
C MET A 111 -7.11 -3.30 -10.06
N TYR A 112 -7.66 -4.50 -10.27
CA TYR A 112 -8.03 -5.03 -11.58
C TYR A 112 -9.53 -5.40 -11.57
N ASP A 113 -10.28 -4.97 -12.58
CA ASP A 113 -11.72 -5.22 -12.70
C ASP A 113 -12.05 -6.63 -13.26
N GLY A 114 -11.04 -7.48 -13.46
CA GLY A 114 -11.20 -8.82 -14.05
C GLY A 114 -11.42 -8.82 -15.57
N LYS A 115 -11.49 -7.65 -16.22
CA LYS A 115 -11.94 -7.55 -17.62
C LYS A 115 -11.02 -6.68 -18.47
N LYS A 116 -10.82 -5.44 -18.04
CA LYS A 116 -10.45 -4.32 -18.91
C LYS A 116 -9.57 -3.26 -18.24
N TYR A 117 -9.86 -2.92 -16.98
CA TYR A 117 -9.28 -1.77 -16.31
C TYR A 117 -8.37 -2.17 -15.17
N LEU A 118 -7.25 -1.44 -15.10
CA LEU A 118 -6.27 -1.53 -14.03
C LEU A 118 -6.06 -0.13 -13.46
N ALA A 119 -6.08 -0.02 -12.15
CA ALA A 119 -5.77 1.20 -11.44
C ALA A 119 -4.89 0.92 -10.23
N TYR A 120 -4.16 1.97 -9.81
CA TYR A 120 -3.33 1.94 -8.62
C TYR A 120 -3.75 3.09 -7.71
N PRO A 121 -4.85 2.95 -6.98
CA PRO A 121 -5.32 3.99 -6.07
C PRO A 121 -4.48 4.04 -4.79
N PHE A 122 -4.61 5.15 -4.07
CA PHE A 122 -4.27 5.11 -2.65
C PHE A 122 -5.35 4.36 -1.89
N LEU A 123 -4.93 3.37 -1.11
CA LEU A 123 -5.73 2.68 -0.10
C LEU A 123 -5.44 3.34 1.25
N PHE A 124 -6.45 3.96 1.85
CA PHE A 124 -6.37 4.51 3.20
C PHE A 124 -7.03 3.55 4.18
N VAL A 125 -6.34 3.28 5.28
CA VAL A 125 -6.82 2.40 6.35
C VAL A 125 -6.82 3.19 7.65
N ASP A 126 -8.00 3.45 8.22
CA ASP A 126 -8.15 4.02 9.55
C ASP A 126 -8.10 2.89 10.58
N VAL A 127 -7.02 2.83 11.35
CA VAL A 127 -6.80 1.80 12.37
C VAL A 127 -7.70 1.99 13.58
N GLU A 128 -8.04 3.23 13.93
CA GLU A 128 -8.83 3.52 15.13
C GLU A 128 -10.32 3.28 14.89
N GLN A 129 -10.84 3.68 13.73
CA GLN A 129 -12.25 3.47 13.36
C GLN A 129 -12.50 2.12 12.67
N GLN A 130 -11.44 1.36 12.37
CA GLN A 130 -11.51 0.10 11.61
C GLN A 130 -12.23 0.26 10.27
N GLN A 131 -11.86 1.32 9.56
CA GLN A 131 -12.42 1.69 8.27
C GLN A 131 -11.36 1.73 7.19
N VAL A 132 -11.82 1.68 5.95
CA VAL A 132 -10.98 1.67 4.76
C VAL A 132 -11.65 2.52 3.67
N ALA A 133 -10.84 3.23 2.89
CA ALA A 133 -11.28 4.03 1.77
C ALA A 133 -10.26 3.95 0.62
N TYR A 134 -10.76 4.09 -0.61
CA TYR A 134 -9.89 4.38 -1.75
C TYR A 134 -9.95 5.87 -2.07
N PHE A 135 -8.80 6.43 -2.40
CA PHE A 135 -8.77 7.66 -3.18
C PHE A 135 -8.44 7.32 -4.62
N GLN A 136 -9.29 7.80 -5.52
CA GLN A 136 -9.13 7.55 -6.94
C GLN A 136 -7.83 8.17 -7.42
N MET A 137 -6.85 7.34 -7.75
CA MET A 137 -5.64 7.74 -8.47
C MET A 137 -5.31 6.63 -9.46
N MET A 138 -4.88 7.00 -10.66
CA MET A 138 -4.62 6.01 -11.70
C MET A 138 -3.26 5.33 -11.53
N ASN A 139 -2.31 6.05 -10.94
CA ASN A 139 -0.96 5.58 -10.67
C ASN A 139 -0.44 6.18 -9.36
N SER A 140 -0.79 5.62 -8.20
CA SER A 140 -0.35 6.14 -6.91
C SER A 140 1.13 5.90 -6.60
N TYR A 141 1.82 5.00 -7.31
CA TYR A 141 3.23 4.67 -7.06
C TYR A 141 4.18 5.87 -7.23
N ILE A 142 3.79 6.85 -8.04
CA ILE A 142 4.61 8.04 -8.28
C ILE A 142 4.47 9.08 -7.17
N ALA A 143 3.63 8.83 -6.16
CA ALA A 143 3.26 9.83 -5.19
C ALA A 143 3.30 9.32 -3.74
N VAL A 144 3.46 10.26 -2.82
CA VAL A 144 3.28 10.05 -1.38
C VAL A 144 2.25 11.02 -0.85
N ILE A 145 1.78 10.77 0.37
CA ILE A 145 0.82 11.63 1.04
C ILE A 145 1.53 12.45 2.11
N GLU A 146 1.49 13.76 2.01
CA GLU A 146 1.94 14.65 3.09
C GLU A 146 0.75 14.96 4.01
N SER A 147 0.88 14.69 5.31
CA SER A 147 -0.13 15.13 6.28
C SER A 147 0.11 16.58 6.71
N THR A 148 -0.96 17.36 6.75
CA THR A 148 -0.98 18.75 7.20
C THR A 148 -2.15 19.01 8.14
N ALA A 149 -2.14 20.15 8.84
CA ALA A 149 -3.27 20.57 9.68
C ALA A 149 -4.60 20.73 8.91
N ALA A 150 -4.54 20.93 7.59
CA ALA A 150 -5.69 21.07 6.73
C ALA A 150 -6.17 19.72 6.14
N GLY A 151 -5.46 18.63 6.35
CA GLY A 151 -5.73 17.34 5.71
C GLY A 151 -4.51 16.88 4.92
N TRP A 152 -4.73 16.04 3.93
CA TRP A 152 -3.64 15.35 3.23
C TRP A 152 -3.35 15.99 1.88
N ILE A 153 -2.10 15.99 1.45
CA ILE A 153 -1.65 16.56 0.18
C ILE A 153 -0.92 15.48 -0.62
N ILE A 154 -1.29 15.32 -1.89
CA ILE A 154 -0.57 14.42 -2.81
C ILE A 154 0.73 15.09 -3.22
N ARG A 155 1.85 14.36 -3.10
CA ARG A 155 3.18 14.79 -3.55
C ARG A 155 3.74 13.83 -4.58
N GLU A 156 3.78 14.22 -5.84
CA GLU A 156 4.35 13.40 -6.92
C GLU A 156 5.88 13.53 -6.91
N ARG A 157 6.56 12.39 -6.79
CA ARG A 157 8.03 12.28 -6.86
C ARG A 157 8.54 12.34 -8.29
N GLU A 158 7.74 11.81 -9.22
CA GLU A 158 8.07 11.73 -10.64
C GLU A 158 6.84 12.06 -11.49
N LYS A 159 7.03 12.79 -12.59
CA LYS A 159 5.94 13.10 -13.52
C LYS A 159 5.73 11.96 -14.50
N ASP A 160 4.59 11.26 -14.37
CA ASP A 160 4.12 10.34 -15.40
C ASP A 160 3.38 11.11 -16.50
N THR A 161 4.03 11.33 -17.65
CA THR A 161 3.48 12.14 -18.75
C THR A 161 2.21 11.56 -19.39
N ARG A 162 1.83 10.32 -19.05
CA ARG A 162 0.60 9.69 -19.52
C ARG A 162 -0.63 10.17 -18.77
N PHE A 163 -0.47 10.78 -17.59
CA PHE A 163 -1.56 11.22 -16.73
C PHE A 163 -1.40 12.70 -16.35
N PRO A 164 -2.51 13.42 -16.10
CA PRO A 164 -2.45 14.73 -15.47
C PRO A 164 -1.78 14.61 -14.10
N SER A 165 -0.88 15.55 -13.79
CA SER A 165 -0.28 15.65 -12.47
C SER A 165 -1.34 16.06 -11.46
N ARG A 166 -1.29 15.45 -10.29
CA ARG A 166 -2.12 15.75 -9.11
C ARG A 166 -1.29 16.23 -7.93
N ASP A 167 -0.03 16.60 -8.18
CA ASP A 167 0.84 17.19 -7.16
C ASP A 167 0.19 18.45 -6.55
N GLY A 168 0.18 18.52 -5.22
CA GLY A 168 -0.44 19.60 -4.46
C GLY A 168 -1.96 19.46 -4.28
N GLU A 169 -2.61 18.44 -4.85
CA GLU A 169 -4.02 18.19 -4.61
C GLU A 169 -4.27 17.81 -3.15
N ARG A 170 -5.29 18.44 -2.56
CA ARG A 170 -5.71 18.19 -1.19
C ARG A 170 -6.77 17.10 -1.15
N ILE A 171 -6.53 16.10 -0.30
CA ILE A 171 -7.50 15.08 0.09
C ILE A 171 -8.05 15.49 1.46
N ASP A 172 -9.36 15.70 1.53
CA ASP A 172 -10.06 15.85 2.80
C ASP A 172 -10.42 14.44 3.32
N PRO A 173 -9.83 13.97 4.44
CA PRO A 173 -10.13 12.66 4.98
C PRO A 173 -11.61 12.45 5.27
N GLN A 174 -12.35 13.51 5.65
CA GLN A 174 -13.77 13.40 5.98
C GLN A 174 -14.67 13.27 4.74
N ALA A 175 -14.15 13.62 3.56
CA ALA A 175 -14.88 13.52 2.30
C ALA A 175 -14.68 12.16 1.59
N LEU A 176 -13.79 11.31 2.10
CA LEU A 176 -13.59 9.97 1.54
C LEU A 176 -14.79 9.07 1.83
N TYR A 177 -15.07 8.17 0.89
CA TYR A 177 -16.06 7.12 1.07
C TYR A 177 -15.48 5.99 1.94
N TRP A 178 -15.66 6.12 3.25
CA TRP A 178 -15.20 5.13 4.23
C TRP A 178 -16.21 4.00 4.40
N LEU A 179 -15.69 2.76 4.34
CA LEU A 179 -16.44 1.57 4.71
C LEU A 179 -15.71 0.81 5.84
N PRO A 180 -16.42 0.05 6.69
CA PRO A 180 -15.79 -0.87 7.63
C PRO A 180 -14.84 -1.84 6.92
N TRP A 181 -13.79 -2.30 7.61
CA TRP A 181 -12.83 -3.29 7.10
C TRP A 181 -13.45 -4.56 6.51
N SER A 182 -14.59 -4.99 7.06
CA SER A 182 -15.34 -6.16 6.59
C SER A 182 -15.97 -5.99 5.20
N GLN A 183 -16.04 -4.75 4.69
CA GLN A 183 -16.68 -4.39 3.43
C GLN A 183 -15.66 -4.01 2.34
N ILE A 184 -14.42 -4.51 2.44
CA ILE A 184 -13.36 -4.22 1.47
C ILE A 184 -13.74 -4.58 0.02
N ASP A 185 -14.51 -5.66 -0.19
CA ASP A 185 -14.92 -6.06 -1.53
C ASP A 185 -16.04 -5.17 -2.09
N GLU A 186 -16.92 -4.65 -1.23
CA GLU A 186 -17.90 -3.63 -1.60
C GLU A 186 -17.20 -2.31 -1.97
N LEU A 187 -16.16 -1.92 -1.21
CA LEU A 187 -15.34 -0.75 -1.53
C LEU A 187 -14.66 -0.89 -2.90
N LYS A 188 -14.14 -2.08 -3.25
CA LYS A 188 -13.57 -2.35 -4.58
C LYS A 188 -14.62 -2.22 -5.68
N ALA A 189 -15.84 -2.72 -5.44
CA ALA A 189 -16.93 -2.60 -6.41
C ALA A 189 -17.30 -1.13 -6.65
N HIS A 190 -17.47 -0.36 -5.57
CA HIS A 190 -17.77 1.07 -5.64
C HIS A 190 -16.70 1.86 -6.40
N TYR A 191 -15.41 1.60 -6.15
CA TYR A 191 -14.31 2.26 -6.87
C TYR A 191 -14.46 2.16 -8.40
N TRP A 192 -14.87 1.00 -8.92
CA TRP A 192 -15.03 0.80 -10.37
C TRP A 192 -16.28 1.46 -10.97
N GLU A 193 -17.27 1.81 -10.14
CA GLU A 193 -18.40 2.63 -10.58
C GLU A 193 -17.96 4.07 -10.86
N GLU A 194 -16.99 4.57 -10.08
CA GLU A 194 -16.52 5.94 -10.18
C GLU A 194 -15.32 6.12 -11.12
N VAL A 195 -14.48 5.09 -11.26
CA VAL A 195 -13.24 5.16 -12.05
C VAL A 195 -13.33 4.31 -13.32
N LYS A 196 -13.24 4.97 -14.49
CA LYS A 196 -12.99 4.29 -15.78
C LYS A 196 -11.52 4.47 -16.16
N GLY A 197 -10.70 3.42 -15.96
CA GLY A 197 -9.26 3.44 -16.24
C GLY A 197 -8.90 3.33 -17.74
N PRO A 198 -7.60 3.39 -18.10
CA PRO A 198 -7.14 3.06 -19.44
C PRO A 198 -7.13 1.53 -19.67
N GLU A 199 -7.47 1.08 -20.87
CA GLU A 199 -7.41 -0.34 -21.24
C GLU A 199 -5.97 -0.86 -21.27
N LYS A 200 -5.73 -2.07 -20.74
CA LYS A 200 -4.41 -2.74 -20.84
C LYS A 200 -4.36 -3.86 -21.88
N PRO A 201 -3.19 -4.13 -22.49
CA PRO A 201 -3.00 -5.23 -23.45
C PRO A 201 -3.26 -6.60 -22.84
N GLY A 202 -3.72 -7.56 -23.63
CA GLY A 202 -4.16 -8.89 -23.16
C GLY A 202 -3.06 -9.74 -22.48
N TRP A 203 -1.77 -9.51 -22.74
CA TRP A 203 -0.70 -10.24 -22.06
C TRP A 203 -0.60 -9.89 -20.57
N PHE A 204 -0.88 -8.64 -20.22
CA PHE A 204 -0.84 -8.17 -18.84
C PHE A 204 -2.04 -8.70 -18.04
N ARG A 205 -3.21 -8.81 -18.68
CA ARG A 205 -4.41 -9.45 -18.09
C ARG A 205 -4.12 -10.88 -17.66
N ARG A 206 -3.54 -11.68 -18.55
CA ARG A 206 -3.14 -13.08 -18.25
C ARG A 206 -2.15 -13.19 -17.10
N LEU A 207 -1.22 -12.25 -16.98
CA LEU A 207 -0.27 -12.22 -15.87
C LEU A 207 -0.98 -11.96 -14.54
N LEU A 208 -1.90 -11.01 -14.49
CA LEU A 208 -2.66 -10.72 -13.26
C LEU A 208 -3.67 -11.78 -12.90
N ASP A 209 -4.35 -12.38 -13.87
CA ASP A 209 -5.22 -13.54 -13.61
C ASP A 209 -4.42 -14.70 -13.02
N THR A 210 -3.15 -14.85 -13.43
CA THR A 210 -2.26 -15.91 -12.90
C THR A 210 -1.79 -15.60 -11.48
N ILE A 211 -1.60 -14.33 -11.15
CA ILE A 211 -0.97 -13.89 -9.89
C ILE A 211 -2.00 -13.56 -8.80
N PHE A 212 -3.10 -12.91 -9.18
CA PHE A 212 -4.12 -12.35 -8.30
C PHE A 212 -5.54 -12.81 -8.64
N GLY A 213 -5.73 -13.54 -9.74
CA GLY A 213 -7.04 -14.08 -10.12
C GLY A 213 -7.37 -15.31 -9.28
N ASN A 214 -8.59 -15.35 -8.72
CA ASN A 214 -9.15 -16.54 -8.09
C ASN A 214 -9.13 -17.69 -9.10
N ARG A 215 -8.29 -18.70 -8.85
CA ARG A 215 -8.60 -20.05 -9.28
C ARG A 215 -9.67 -20.55 -8.31
N ASP A 216 -10.92 -20.55 -8.78
CA ASP A 216 -11.95 -21.45 -8.24
C ASP A 216 -11.44 -22.91 -8.29
#